data_AF-A0A6V7HRR2-F1
#
_entry.id   AF-A0A6V7HRR2-F1
#
_cell.length_a   1.000
_cell.length_b   1.000
_cell.length_c   1.000
_cell.angle_alpha   90.00
_cell.angle_beta   90.00
_cell.angle_gamma   90.00
#
_symmetry.space_group_name_H-M   'P 1'
#
loop_
_entity.id
_entity.type
_entity.pdbx_description
1 polymer ?
#
loop_
_entity_poly.entity_id
_entity_poly.type
_entity_poly.pdbx_seq_one_letter_code
_entity_poly.pdbx_strand_id
1 'polypeptide(L)'
;QRETVGIQGLQSILDATGGWPITMTDREWAVKNGSWQQVDLYYGSLRGQYAFYSIDSGKDYFNLLKYKIMVCIQWFSFLDNE
;
A
#
# COMPACT_ATOMS: atom_id res chain seq x y z
N GLN A 1 26.75 4.01 2.43
CA GLN A 1 25.93 2.97 3.08
C GLN A 1 24.65 2.62 2.31
N ARG A 2 23.86 3.59 1.83
CA ARG A 2 22.63 3.29 1.04
C ARG A 2 22.90 2.44 -0.22
N GLU A 3 23.95 2.75 -0.96
CA GLU A 3 24.36 1.98 -2.15
C GLU A 3 24.84 0.56 -1.82
N THR A 4 25.34 0.34 -0.60
CA THR A 4 25.84 -0.96 -0.13
C THR A 4 24.69 -1.94 0.16
N VAL A 5 23.55 -1.44 0.63
CA VAL A 5 22.32 -2.23 0.84
C VAL A 5 21.55 -2.39 -0.47
N GLY A 6 21.62 -1.39 -1.34
CA GLY A 6 20.96 -1.41 -2.64
C GLY A 6 19.46 -1.63 -2.51
N ILE A 7 18.91 -2.51 -3.35
CA ILE A 7 17.48 -2.82 -3.39
C ILE A 7 17.05 -3.95 -2.45
N GLN A 8 17.98 -4.55 -1.69
CA GLN A 8 17.69 -5.75 -0.90
C GLN A 8 16.55 -5.53 0.08
N GLY A 9 16.49 -4.37 0.74
CA GLY A 9 15.39 -4.04 1.64
C GLY A 9 14.03 -4.00 0.93
N LEU A 10 13.98 -3.50 -0.29
CA LEU A 10 12.76 -3.47 -1.10
C LEU A 10 12.37 -4.88 -1.56
N GLN A 11 13.35 -5.69 -1.98
CA GLN A 11 13.11 -7.09 -2.36
C GLN A 11 12.51 -7.88 -1.20
N SER A 12 13.06 -7.75 0.01
CA SER A 12 12.53 -8.44 1.20
C SER A 12 11.08 -8.05 1.52
N ILE A 13 10.71 -6.78 1.34
CA ILE A 13 9.34 -6.29 1.54
C ILE A 13 8.40 -6.87 0.47
N LEU A 14 8.83 -6.87 -0.80
CA LEU A 14 8.04 -7.42 -1.89
C LEU A 14 7.83 -8.93 -1.71
N ASP A 15 8.90 -9.68 -1.43
CA ASP A 15 8.85 -11.13 -1.26
C ASP A 15 7.91 -11.58 -0.14
N ALA A 16 7.75 -10.77 0.92
CA ALA A 16 6.82 -11.03 2.02
C ALA A 16 5.34 -11.09 1.60
N THR A 17 4.98 -10.49 0.46
CA THR A 17 3.61 -10.40 -0.05
C THR A 17 3.42 -11.08 -1.41
N GLY A 18 4.40 -11.88 -1.84
CA GLY A 18 4.37 -12.59 -3.11
C GLY A 18 5.15 -11.91 -4.24
N GLY A 19 5.78 -10.77 -3.99
CA GLY A 19 6.55 -10.01 -4.98
C GLY A 19 5.73 -8.95 -5.71
N TRP A 20 6.25 -8.47 -6.85
CA TRP A 20 5.54 -7.52 -7.71
C TRP A 20 5.24 -8.17 -9.07
N PRO A 21 3.98 -8.14 -9.57
CA PRO A 21 3.66 -8.68 -10.88
C PRO A 21 4.57 -8.21 -12.03
N ILE A 22 5.08 -6.98 -12.01
CA ILE A 22 5.98 -6.47 -13.07
C ILE A 22 7.36 -7.16 -13.09
N THR A 23 7.75 -7.82 -12.00
CA THR A 23 9.05 -8.49 -11.88
C THR A 23 8.98 -10.00 -12.09
N MET A 24 7.82 -10.55 -12.44
CA MET A 24 7.63 -11.99 -12.60
C MET A 24 6.62 -12.30 -13.70
N THR A 25 6.54 -13.57 -14.10
CA THR A 25 5.52 -14.00 -15.06
C THR A 25 4.14 -14.09 -14.41
N ASP A 26 3.08 -13.98 -15.23
CA ASP A 26 1.69 -14.13 -14.77
C ASP A 26 1.47 -15.44 -14.00
N ARG A 27 2.15 -16.52 -14.45
CA ARG A 27 2.06 -17.84 -13.81
C ARG A 27 2.72 -17.86 -12.44
N GLU A 28 3.90 -17.26 -12.31
CA GLU A 28 4.60 -17.16 -11.02
C GLU A 28 3.82 -16.31 -10.03
N TRP A 29 3.23 -15.20 -10.49
CA TRP A 29 2.38 -14.35 -9.66
C TRP A 29 1.10 -15.07 -9.22
N ALA A 30 0.41 -15.72 -10.16
CA ALA A 30 -0.83 -16.44 -9.88
C ALA A 30 -0.63 -17.58 -8.86
N VAL A 31 0.52 -18.26 -8.87
CA VAL A 31 0.83 -19.35 -7.92
C VAL A 31 0.99 -18.83 -6.49
N LYS A 32 1.45 -17.59 -6.29
CA LYS A 32 1.66 -17.04 -4.95
C LYS A 32 0.37 -16.60 -4.24
N ASN A 33 -0.76 -16.56 -4.96
CA ASN A 33 -2.14 -16.51 -4.44
C ASN A 33 -2.44 -15.41 -3.39
N GLY A 34 -1.62 -14.36 -3.33
CA GLY A 34 -1.83 -13.22 -2.45
C GLY A 34 -2.89 -12.28 -3.02
N SER A 35 -3.89 -11.93 -2.22
CA SER A 35 -4.87 -10.92 -2.62
C SER A 35 -4.22 -9.53 -2.60
N TRP A 36 -4.64 -8.64 -3.51
CA TRP A 36 -4.23 -7.23 -3.49
C TRP A 36 -4.52 -6.55 -2.14
N GLN A 37 -5.56 -6.99 -1.43
CA GLN A 37 -5.89 -6.51 -0.09
C GLN A 37 -4.80 -6.86 0.92
N GLN A 38 -4.21 -8.06 0.86
CA GLN A 38 -3.11 -8.45 1.75
C GLN A 38 -1.83 -7.66 1.45
N VAL A 39 -1.53 -7.42 0.17
CA VAL A 39 -0.40 -6.57 -0.25
C VAL A 39 -0.57 -5.17 0.32
N ASP A 40 -1.75 -4.56 0.13
CA ASP A 40 -2.06 -3.21 0.58
C ASP A 40 -2.07 -3.10 2.12
N LEU A 41 -2.63 -4.10 2.82
CA LEU A 41 -2.60 -4.16 4.28
C LEU A 41 -1.17 -4.25 4.84
N TYR A 42 -0.32 -5.09 4.24
CA TYR A 42 1.07 -5.22 4.67
C TYR A 42 1.82 -3.89 4.48
N TYR A 43 1.68 -3.28 3.31
CA TYR A 43 2.34 -2.01 3.01
C TYR A 43 1.82 -0.86 3.90
N GLY A 44 0.50 -0.81 4.11
CA GLY A 44 -0.17 0.09 5.04
C GLY A 44 0.34 -0.05 6.46
N SER A 45 0.62 -1.28 6.93
CA SER A 45 1.17 -1.50 8.27
C SER A 45 2.59 -0.94 8.44
N LEU A 46 3.39 -0.92 7.36
CA LEU A 46 4.76 -0.42 7.36
C LEU A 46 4.84 1.10 7.21
N ARG A 47 3.93 1.71 6.42
CA ARG A 47 4.01 3.12 6.03
C ARG A 47 2.94 4.00 6.67
N GLY A 48 1.90 3.41 7.26
CA GLY A 48 0.70 4.12 7.73
C GLY A 48 -0.19 4.66 6.60
N GLN A 49 0.05 4.25 5.35
CA GLN A 49 -0.65 4.72 4.16
C GLN A 49 -0.99 3.52 3.26
N TYR A 50 -2.25 3.45 2.83
CA TYR A 50 -2.71 2.45 1.87
C TYR A 50 -2.68 3.03 0.47
N ALA A 51 -2.60 2.16 -0.53
CA ALA A 51 -2.50 2.55 -1.93
C ALA A 51 -3.76 3.25 -2.44
N PHE A 52 -4.94 2.97 -1.87
CA PHE A 52 -6.21 3.50 -2.37
C PHE A 52 -6.93 4.45 -1.40
N TYR A 53 -6.49 4.49 -0.14
CA TYR A 53 -7.13 5.31 0.89
C TYR A 53 -6.17 5.70 2.00
N SER A 54 -6.49 6.77 2.72
CA SER A 54 -5.89 7.06 4.04
C SER A 54 -6.90 6.80 5.13
N ILE A 55 -6.38 6.37 6.30
CA ILE A 55 -7.14 6.34 7.54
C ILE A 55 -6.62 7.49 8.38
N ASP A 56 -7.47 8.48 8.58
CA ASP A 56 -7.16 9.66 9.38
C ASP A 56 -8.02 9.64 10.66
N SER A 57 -7.50 10.23 11.72
CA SER A 57 -8.25 10.42 12.97
C SER A 57 -8.28 11.90 13.33
N GLY A 58 -9.45 12.40 13.70
CA GLY A 58 -9.64 13.80 14.06
C GLY A 58 -10.76 14.00 15.06
N LYS A 59 -10.85 15.21 15.61
CA LYS A 59 -12.01 15.61 16.43
C LYS A 59 -13.25 15.65 15.56
N ASP A 60 -14.38 15.20 16.10
CA ASP A 60 -15.67 15.40 15.47
C ASP A 60 -16.00 16.90 15.50
N TYR A 61 -16.25 17.47 14.32
CA TYR A 61 -16.55 18.90 14.15
C TYR A 61 -17.90 19.28 14.79
N PHE A 62 -18.80 18.30 14.98
CA PHE A 62 -20.07 18.49 15.69
C PHE A 62 -19.94 18.23 17.20
N ASN A 63 -18.92 17.49 17.63
CA ASN A 63 -18.65 17.22 19.04
C ASN A 63 -17.15 17.07 19.32
N LEU A 64 -16.51 18.16 19.73
CA LEU A 64 -15.06 18.23 19.94
C LEU A 64 -14.51 17.32 21.05
N LEU A 65 -15.39 16.71 21.87
CA LEU A 65 -15.02 15.72 22.89
C LEU A 65 -14.96 14.29 22.33
N LYS A 66 -15.39 14.08 21.08
CA LYS A 66 -15.36 12.79 20.40
C LYS A 66 -14.28 12.78 19.32
N TYR A 67 -13.57 11.66 19.23
CA TYR A 67 -12.69 11.35 18.11
C TYR A 67 -13.46 10.53 17.07
N LYS A 68 -13.21 10.82 15.79
CA LYS A 68 -13.78 10.13 14.64
C LYS A 68 -12.64 9.59 13.76
N ILE A 69 -12.83 8.37 13.28
CA ILE A 69 -11.99 7.79 12.22
C ILE A 69 -12.61 8.19 10.88
N MET A 70 -11.78 8.69 9.98
CA MET A 70 -12.14 9.09 8.63
C MET A 70 -11.38 8.21 7.66
N VAL A 71 -12.11 7.63 6.70
CA VAL A 71 -11.51 6.92 5.58
C VAL A 71 -11.61 7.85 4.37
N CYS A 72 -10.47 8.30 3.87
CA CYS A 72 -10.39 9.19 2.72
C CYS A 72 -9.95 8.38 1.51
N ILE A 73 -10.80 8.27 0.50
CA ILE A 73 -10.46 7.58 -0.75
C ILE A 73 -9.58 8.50 -1.59
N GLN A 74 -8.46 7.97 -2.08
CA GLN A 74 -7.58 8.70 -2.98
C GLN A 74 -8.15 8.66 -4.40
N TRP A 75 -8.25 9.83 -5.02
CA TRP A 75 -8.60 9.94 -6.44
C TRP A 75 -7.34 9.84 -7.29
N PHE A 76 -7.34 8.89 -8.22
CA PHE A 76 -6.31 8.78 -9.25
C PHE A 76 -6.90 9.29 -10.57
N SER A 77 -6.25 10.28 -11.17
CA SER A 77 -6.48 10.64 -12.57
C SER A 77 -5.31 10.10 -13.39
N PHE A 78 -5.58 9.09 -14.22
CA PHE A 78 -4.65 8.73 -15.28
C PHE A 78 -4.87 9.74 -16.40
N LEU A 79 -3.87 10.59 -16.64
CA LEU A 79 -3.88 11.43 -17.84
C LEU A 79 -3.66 10.49 -19.01
N ASP A 80 -4.71 10.25 -19.79
CA ASP A 80 -4.59 9.64 -21.11
C ASP A 80 -3.80 10.61 -21.98
N ASN A 81 -2.50 10.34 -22.14
CA ASN A 81 -1.69 10.96 -23.18
C ASN A 81 -1.77 10.04 -24.40
N GLU A 82 -2.77 10.28 -25.27
CA GLU A 82 -2.69 9.87 -26.68
C GLU A 82 -1.68 10.77 -27.43
#